data_AF-A0A497I2E6-F1
#
_entry.id   AF-A0A497I2E6-F1
#
_cell.length_a   1.000
_cell.length_b   1.000
_cell.length_c   1.000
_cell.angle_alpha   90.00
_cell.angle_beta   90.00
_cell.angle_gamma   90.00
#
_symmetry.space_group_name_H-M   'P 1'
#
loop_
_entity.id
_entity.type
_entity.pdbx_description
1 polymer ?
#
loop_
_entity_poly.entity_id
_entity_poly.type
_entity_poly.pdbx_seq_one_letter_code
_entity_poly.pdbx_strand_id
1 'polypeptide(L)'
;MSLYVLKRMPRIGWIIAGIPKCSVERVADHSYFVTLLAYIMSFFIKNVDREKLLKIALIHDLSEAIVHDIGGKARKLIPRDIRKKAELEGLMEIIPDSLTDLRNELAALWKEYERDHPRRLKLLRR
;
A
#
# COMPACT_ATOMS: atom_id res chain seq x y z
N MET A 1 15.36 9.06 -2.30
CA MET A 1 14.50 10.17 -2.78
C MET A 1 13.04 9.73 -2.98
N SER A 2 12.79 8.47 -3.37
CA SER A 2 11.46 7.88 -3.63
C SER A 2 10.46 7.95 -2.46
N LEU A 3 10.84 7.56 -1.24
CA LEU A 3 9.91 7.53 -0.09
C LEU A 3 9.28 8.89 0.26
N TYR A 4 10.00 10.00 0.04
CA TYR A 4 9.49 11.33 0.36
C TYR A 4 8.29 11.72 -0.52
N VAL A 5 8.14 11.11 -1.69
CA VAL A 5 7.02 11.32 -2.60
C VAL A 5 5.68 11.02 -1.90
N LEU A 6 5.63 9.98 -1.06
CA LEU A 6 4.40 9.60 -0.34
C LEU A 6 3.89 10.69 0.62
N LYS A 7 4.78 11.53 1.17
CA LYS A 7 4.41 12.67 2.02
C LYS A 7 3.82 13.84 1.21
N ARG A 8 4.02 13.85 -0.10
CA ARG A 8 3.55 14.93 -0.99
C ARG A 8 2.44 14.51 -1.94
N MET A 9 2.25 13.21 -2.15
CA MET A 9 1.24 12.66 -3.03
C MET A 9 -0.13 12.69 -2.34
N PRO A 10 -1.09 13.49 -2.83
CA PRO A 10 -2.47 13.43 -2.35
C PRO A 10 -3.15 12.16 -2.87
N ARG A 11 -4.11 11.63 -2.10
CA ARG A 11 -4.92 10.51 -2.57
C ARG A 11 -5.89 10.94 -3.69
N ILE A 12 -5.70 10.41 -4.89
CA ILE A 12 -6.36 10.81 -6.13
C ILE A 12 -7.88 10.58 -6.08
N GLY A 13 -8.32 9.57 -5.34
CA GLY A 13 -9.76 9.29 -5.15
C GLY A 13 -10.54 10.50 -4.63
N TRP A 14 -10.00 11.22 -3.64
CA TRP A 14 -10.62 12.41 -3.06
C TRP A 14 -10.64 13.59 -4.02
N ILE A 15 -9.58 13.75 -4.82
CA ILE A 15 -9.51 14.80 -5.85
C ILE A 15 -10.57 14.57 -6.92
N ILE A 16 -10.73 13.31 -7.38
CA ILE A 16 -11.77 12.93 -8.34
C ILE A 16 -13.17 13.19 -7.76
N ALA A 17 -13.35 13.03 -6.44
CA ALA A 17 -14.59 13.34 -5.74
C ALA A 17 -14.83 14.85 -5.53
N GLY A 18 -13.92 15.73 -5.98
CA GLY A 18 -14.07 17.18 -5.89
C GLY A 18 -13.53 17.80 -4.60
N ILE A 19 -12.82 17.05 -3.75
CA ILE A 19 -12.21 17.60 -2.55
C ILE A 19 -10.98 18.43 -2.93
N PRO A 20 -10.84 19.69 -2.44
CA PRO A 20 -9.69 20.53 -2.73
C PRO A 20 -8.38 19.87 -2.32
N LYS A 21 -7.36 19.93 -3.19
CA LYS A 21 -6.05 19.28 -2.95
C LYS A 21 -5.39 19.67 -1.61
N CYS A 22 -5.64 20.88 -1.10
CA CYS A 22 -5.12 21.34 0.19
C CYS A 22 -5.76 20.61 1.40
N SER A 23 -6.95 20.03 1.23
CA SER A 23 -7.71 19.31 2.25
C SER A 23 -7.60 17.78 2.13
N VAL A 24 -6.91 17.28 1.10
CA VAL A 24 -6.76 15.85 0.83
C VAL A 24 -5.56 15.29 1.58
N GLU A 25 -5.78 14.16 2.28
CA GLU A 25 -4.73 13.37 2.93
C GLU A 25 -3.65 12.92 1.93
N ARG A 26 -2.43 12.74 2.43
CA ARG A 26 -1.33 12.19 1.65
C ARG A 26 -1.30 10.67 1.77
N VAL A 27 -0.67 10.00 0.81
CA VAL A 27 -0.50 8.54 0.85
C VAL A 27 0.22 8.12 2.14
N ALA A 28 1.21 8.89 2.60
CA ALA A 28 1.87 8.63 3.89
C ALA A 28 0.92 8.76 5.10
N ASP A 29 0.00 9.73 5.10
CA ASP A 29 -0.98 9.93 6.18
C ASP A 29 -1.94 8.74 6.23
N HIS A 30 -2.40 8.31 5.05
CA HIS A 30 -3.23 7.12 4.87
C HIS A 30 -2.53 5.87 5.40
N SER A 31 -1.29 5.61 4.99
CA SER A 31 -0.52 4.45 5.42
C SER A 31 -0.28 4.42 6.93
N TYR A 32 -0.03 5.58 7.54
CA TYR A 32 0.07 5.68 9.00
C TYR A 32 -1.26 5.31 9.67
N PHE A 33 -2.36 5.91 9.24
CA PHE A 33 -3.68 5.65 9.81
C PHE A 33 -4.10 4.18 9.66
N VAL A 34 -3.91 3.60 8.48
CA VAL A 34 -4.21 2.18 8.19
C VAL A 34 -3.37 1.25 9.05
N THR A 35 -2.07 1.55 9.23
CA THR A 35 -1.19 0.75 10.08
C THR A 35 -1.61 0.81 11.55
N LEU A 36 -1.94 2.00 12.06
CA LEU A 36 -2.44 2.18 13.41
C LEU A 36 -3.78 1.45 13.62
N LEU A 37 -4.70 1.58 12.67
CA LEU A 37 -5.98 0.89 12.70
C LEU A 37 -5.79 -0.63 12.68
N ALA A 38 -4.90 -1.14 11.82
CA ALA A 38 -4.57 -2.56 11.74
C ALA A 38 -4.01 -3.08 13.08
N TYR A 39 -3.14 -2.29 13.73
CA TYR A 39 -2.64 -2.61 15.06
C TYR A 39 -3.77 -2.74 16.09
N ILE A 40 -4.63 -1.72 16.18
CA ILE A 40 -5.77 -1.71 17.13
C ILE A 40 -6.72 -2.88 16.84
N MET A 41 -7.05 -3.12 15.57
CA MET A 41 -7.94 -4.20 15.17
C MET A 41 -7.36 -5.59 15.42
N SER A 42 -6.03 -5.72 15.44
CA SER A 42 -5.36 -6.99 15.72
C SER A 42 -5.67 -7.55 17.11
N PHE A 43 -6.14 -6.74 18.07
CA PHE A 43 -6.57 -7.20 19.39
C PHE A 43 -7.93 -7.93 19.37
N PHE A 44 -8.72 -7.72 18.31
CA PHE A 44 -10.05 -8.33 18.16
C PHE A 44 -10.05 -9.55 17.22
N ILE A 45 -8.89 -9.89 16.63
CA ILE A 45 -8.75 -11.01 15.68
C ILE A 45 -7.98 -12.15 16.34
N LYS A 46 -8.63 -13.31 16.50
CA LYS A 46 -7.97 -14.52 17.02
C LYS A 46 -6.92 -15.03 16.03
N ASN A 47 -5.78 -15.49 16.56
CA ASN A 47 -4.68 -16.10 15.81
C ASN A 47 -4.15 -15.21 14.67
N VAL A 48 -4.00 -13.91 14.91
CA VAL A 48 -3.37 -12.98 13.96
C VAL A 48 -1.89 -12.83 14.26
N ASP A 49 -1.07 -12.98 13.22
CA ASP A 49 0.34 -12.56 13.27
C ASP A 49 0.39 -11.04 13.12
N ARG A 50 0.66 -10.34 14.23
CA ARG A 50 0.67 -8.88 14.28
C ARG A 50 1.86 -8.29 13.54
N GLU A 51 3.03 -8.91 13.65
CA GLU A 51 4.23 -8.42 12.97
C GLU A 51 4.00 -8.43 11.46
N LYS A 52 3.51 -9.56 10.95
CA LYS A 52 3.16 -9.70 9.54
C LYS A 52 2.09 -8.72 9.11
N LEU A 53 1.02 -8.57 9.89
CA LEU A 53 -0.06 -7.63 9.59
C LEU A 53 0.46 -6.19 9.47
N LEU A 54 1.30 -5.76 10.42
CA LEU A 54 1.87 -4.42 10.43
C LEU A 54 2.86 -4.21 9.28
N LYS A 55 3.69 -5.19 8.97
CA LYS A 55 4.59 -5.13 7.81
C LYS A 55 3.80 -4.96 6.51
N ILE A 56 2.73 -5.73 6.32
CA ILE A 56 1.84 -5.59 5.15
C ILE A 56 1.19 -4.20 5.14
N ALA A 57 0.62 -3.74 6.26
CA ALA A 57 -0.02 -2.43 6.35
C ALA A 57 0.95 -1.27 6.08
N LEU A 58 2.21 -1.39 6.49
CA LEU A 58 3.23 -0.39 6.20
C LEU A 58 3.58 -0.31 4.72
N ILE A 59 3.60 -1.44 4.01
CA ILE A 59 4.07 -1.51 2.62
C ILE A 59 2.95 -1.53 1.56
N HIS A 60 1.68 -1.63 1.95
CA HIS A 60 0.58 -1.89 1.02
C HIS A 60 0.46 -0.85 -0.12
N ASP A 61 0.80 0.41 0.19
CA ASP A 61 0.81 1.54 -0.75
C ASP A 61 2.24 2.04 -1.05
N LEU A 62 3.26 1.29 -0.67
CA LEU A 62 4.66 1.73 -0.80
C LEU A 62 5.03 1.95 -2.27
N SER A 63 4.60 1.05 -3.16
CA SER A 63 4.87 1.12 -4.60
C SER A 63 4.41 2.41 -5.26
N GLU A 64 3.48 3.14 -4.65
CA GLU A 64 2.95 4.40 -5.18
C GLU A 64 3.95 5.54 -5.20
N ALA A 65 5.04 5.41 -4.46
CA ALA A 65 6.17 6.31 -4.63
C ALA A 65 6.73 6.28 -6.07
N ILE A 66 6.50 5.19 -6.80
CA ILE A 66 6.92 4.96 -8.18
C ILE A 66 5.71 4.99 -9.12
N VAL A 67 4.71 4.12 -8.89
CA VAL A 67 3.58 3.94 -9.82
C VAL A 67 2.47 4.98 -9.68
N HIS A 68 2.57 5.84 -8.66
CA HIS A 68 1.56 6.84 -8.28
C HIS A 68 0.20 6.25 -7.86
N ASP A 69 -0.62 7.08 -7.20
CA ASP A 69 -1.98 6.69 -6.80
C ASP A 69 -2.89 6.61 -8.03
N ILE A 70 -3.14 5.39 -8.52
CA ILE A 70 -4.04 5.16 -9.65
C ILE A 70 -5.49 5.13 -9.16
N GLY A 71 -6.25 6.17 -9.54
CA GLY A 71 -7.66 6.32 -9.18
C GLY A 71 -8.54 5.13 -9.62
N GLY A 72 -9.57 4.83 -8.82
CA GLY A 72 -10.36 3.60 -8.95
C GLY A 72 -11.00 3.34 -10.32
N LYS A 73 -11.38 4.38 -11.08
CA LYS A 73 -11.89 4.22 -12.46
C LYS A 73 -10.78 3.78 -13.42
N ALA A 74 -9.63 4.45 -13.41
CA ALA A 74 -8.47 4.08 -14.22
C ALA A 74 -7.94 2.69 -13.85
N ARG A 75 -7.92 2.35 -12.55
CA ARG A 75 -7.50 1.04 -12.05
C ARG A 75 -8.31 -0.13 -12.63
N LYS A 76 -9.59 0.09 -13.01
CA LYS A 76 -10.45 -0.92 -13.65
C LYS A 76 -10.15 -1.10 -15.14
N LEU A 77 -9.53 -0.12 -15.79
CA LEU A 77 -9.21 -0.15 -17.22
C LEU A 77 -7.85 -0.79 -17.50
N ILE A 78 -6.96 -0.83 -16.50
CA ILE A 78 -5.64 -1.45 -16.61
C ILE A 78 -5.75 -2.95 -16.27
N PRO A 79 -5.26 -3.86 -17.13
CA PRO A 79 -5.22 -5.29 -16.83
C PRO A 79 -4.57 -5.58 -15.47
N ARG A 80 -5.18 -6.49 -14.71
CA ARG A 80 -4.81 -6.73 -13.30
C ARG A 80 -3.37 -7.22 -13.16
N ASP A 81 -2.93 -8.08 -14.04
CA ASP A 81 -1.58 -8.64 -14.14
C ASP A 81 -0.53 -7.56 -14.43
N ILE A 82 -0.80 -6.66 -15.38
CA ILE A 82 0.08 -5.53 -15.69
C ILE A 82 0.22 -4.62 -14.46
N ARG A 83 -0.91 -4.29 -13.82
CA ARG A 83 -0.90 -3.46 -12.60
C ARG A 83 -0.11 -4.11 -11.47
N LYS A 84 -0.33 -5.40 -11.22
CA LYS A 84 0.39 -6.15 -10.18
C LYS A 84 1.89 -6.19 -10.45
N LYS A 85 2.29 -6.39 -11.70
CA LYS A 85 3.69 -6.38 -12.10
C LYS A 85 4.33 -5.02 -11.81
N ALA A 86 3.69 -3.93 -12.22
CA ALA A 86 4.18 -2.58 -11.97
C ALA A 86 4.25 -2.25 -10.47
N GLU A 87 3.24 -2.62 -9.67
CA GLU A 87 3.24 -2.42 -8.22
C GLU A 87 4.42 -3.17 -7.55
N LEU A 88 4.66 -4.42 -7.94
CA LEU A 88 5.78 -5.21 -7.41
C LEU A 88 7.15 -4.62 -7.81
N GLU A 89 7.32 -4.27 -9.08
CA GLU A 89 8.56 -3.64 -9.58
C GLU A 89 8.83 -2.31 -8.87
N GLY A 90 7.80 -1.46 -8.71
CA GLY A 90 7.92 -0.21 -7.98
C GLY A 90 8.26 -0.40 -6.50
N LEU A 91 7.73 -1.44 -5.84
CA LEU A 91 8.13 -1.79 -4.47
C LEU A 91 9.61 -2.15 -4.41
N MET A 92 10.10 -2.96 -5.36
CA MET A 92 11.50 -3.37 -5.43
C MET A 92 12.45 -2.22 -5.74
N GLU A 93 12.03 -1.23 -6.52
CA GLU A 93 12.84 -0.06 -6.84
C GLU A 93 13.08 0.85 -5.62
N ILE A 94 12.14 0.88 -4.66
CA ILE A 94 12.25 1.72 -3.47
C ILE A 94 13.32 1.21 -2.49
N ILE A 95 13.47 -0.11 -2.42
CA ILE A 95 14.38 -0.77 -1.47
C ILE A 95 15.73 -0.98 -2.17
N PRO A 96 16.85 -0.47 -1.62
CA PRO A 96 18.17 -0.60 -2.21
C PRO A 96 18.55 -2.06 -2.51
N ASP A 97 19.24 -2.30 -3.63
CA ASP A 97 19.71 -3.64 -4.02
C ASP A 97 20.63 -4.29 -2.98
N SER A 98 21.31 -3.48 -2.14
CA SER A 98 22.15 -3.97 -1.05
C SER A 98 21.37 -4.65 0.08
N LEU A 99 20.05 -4.47 0.15
CA LEU A 99 19.16 -5.05 1.16
C LEU A 99 18.35 -6.23 0.59
N THR A 100 19.04 -7.19 -0.04
CA THR A 100 18.41 -8.32 -0.75
C THR A 100 17.42 -9.11 0.10
N ASP A 101 17.77 -9.42 1.35
CA ASP A 101 16.90 -10.20 2.25
C ASP A 101 15.59 -9.45 2.54
N LEU A 102 15.68 -8.14 2.79
CA LEU A 102 14.52 -7.28 2.99
C LEU A 102 13.68 -7.20 1.71
N ARG A 103 14.29 -7.06 0.53
CA ARG A 103 13.57 -7.05 -0.75
C ARG A 103 12.76 -8.33 -0.94
N ASN A 104 13.40 -9.48 -0.69
CA ASN A 104 12.75 -10.78 -0.82
C ASN A 104 11.60 -10.95 0.19
N GLU A 105 11.80 -10.53 1.44
CA GLU A 105 10.77 -10.54 2.47
C GLU A 105 9.56 -9.68 2.06
N LEU A 106 9.79 -8.41 1.71
CA LEU A 106 8.69 -7.49 1.37
C LEU A 106 7.97 -7.91 0.08
N ALA A 107 8.70 -8.43 -0.91
CA ALA A 107 8.10 -8.99 -2.12
C ALA A 107 7.22 -10.22 -1.81
N ALA A 108 7.66 -11.10 -0.91
CA ALA A 108 6.88 -12.25 -0.48
C ALA A 108 5.61 -11.82 0.26
N LEU A 109 5.72 -10.88 1.20
CA LEU A 109 4.58 -10.31 1.92
C LEU A 109 3.58 -9.63 0.99
N TRP A 110 4.05 -8.84 0.03
CA TRP A 110 3.20 -8.18 -0.96
C TRP A 110 2.47 -9.21 -1.85
N LYS A 111 3.19 -10.24 -2.33
CA LYS A 111 2.59 -11.32 -3.13
C LYS A 111 1.54 -12.09 -2.35
N GLU A 112 1.76 -12.32 -1.06
CA GLU A 112 0.79 -12.95 -0.18
C GLU A 112 -0.44 -12.06 0.00
N TYR A 113 -0.26 -10.77 0.31
CA TYR A 113 -1.36 -9.79 0.40
C TYR A 113 -2.21 -9.76 -0.89
N GLU A 114 -1.58 -9.85 -2.06
CA GLU A 114 -2.27 -9.83 -3.34
C GLU A 114 -2.94 -11.16 -3.74
N ARG A 115 -2.48 -12.28 -3.16
CA ARG A 115 -3.04 -13.62 -3.36
C ARG A 115 -4.20 -13.84 -2.41
N ASP A 116 -3.96 -13.59 -1.14
CA ASP A 116 -4.91 -13.81 -0.08
C ASP A 116 -5.95 -12.68 -0.11
N HIS A 117 -7.15 -13.02 -0.57
CA HIS A 117 -8.32 -12.15 -0.52
C HIS A 117 -9.14 -12.32 0.78
N PRO A 118 -8.63 -12.74 1.96
CA PRO A 118 -9.53 -13.04 3.05
C PRO A 118 -10.09 -11.72 3.59
N ARG A 119 -11.32 -11.83 4.10
CA ARG A 119 -12.09 -10.76 4.74
C ARG A 119 -11.32 -9.96 5.80
N ARG A 120 -10.19 -10.48 6.30
CA ARG A 120 -9.34 -9.90 7.37
C ARG A 120 -8.45 -8.74 6.90
N LEU A 121 -8.05 -8.71 5.63
CA LEU A 121 -7.19 -7.65 5.07
C LEU A 121 -7.97 -6.63 4.23
N LYS A 122 -9.31 -6.74 4.17
CA LYS A 122 -10.19 -5.75 3.54
C LYS A 122 -10.00 -4.33 4.08
N LEU A 123 -9.54 -4.21 5.32
CA LEU A 123 -9.31 -2.93 5.98
C LEU A 123 -8.10 -2.18 5.41
N LEU A 124 -7.18 -2.89 4.77
CA LEU A 124 -6.01 -2.32 4.09
C LEU A 124 -6.33 -1.92 2.64
N ARG A 125 -7.59 -2.11 2.20
CA ARG A 125 -8.00 -1.70 0.86
C ARG A 125 -8.49 -0.25 0.87
N ARG A 126 -8.07 0.41 -0.20
CA ARG A 126 -8.44 1.74 -0.65
C ARG A 126 -9.89 1.88 -1.05
#